data_AF-A0A2N5LJZ9-F1
#
_entry.id   AF-A0A2N5LJZ9-F1
#
_cell.length_a   1.000
_cell.length_b   1.000
_cell.length_c   1.000
_cell.angle_alpha   90.00
_cell.angle_beta   90.00
_cell.angle_gamma   90.00
#
_symmetry.space_group_name_H-M   'P 1'
#
loop_
_entity.id
_entity.type
_entity.pdbx_description
1 polymer ?
#
loop_
_entity_poly.entity_id
_entity_poly.type
_entity_poly.pdbx_seq_one_letter_code
_entity_poly.pdbx_strand_id
1 'polypeptide(L)'
;MSDINFNQRLNRLEERRKGSNFSYSFDGLNEDTVLKRELDTLKESMESWQSASDKPSVRYALGAMQEVGKRYTEISVETAVRVQKQLKSRLMDNHGINTEYRLQGSVPLNVHIKGISDVDLLVIDESHYRSEHYLETLRSQDITEISKLRAACHIQLKSAYPAVTVDNTGAKCIKLVGGSLQREVDVVPSHWVRTDKYQQEKKAYDLGVNILDSKTPTTLMNLPFRHIYLIDTRCRYLTEGGLKKSIRLCKTLKADLITEGSKIHLSSFDIASIMYHANLDNLKKGSHYPLAVVLETQRFFDYLYNNSFRRDL
;
A
#
# COMPACT_ATOMS: atom_id res chain seq x y z
N MET A 1 14.42 -30.07 -4.50
CA MET A 1 14.28 -28.60 -4.45
C MET A 1 15.46 -28.05 -5.22
N SER A 2 15.27 -27.16 -6.21
CA SER A 2 16.40 -26.45 -6.80
C SER A 2 17.10 -25.65 -5.71
N ASP A 3 18.43 -25.66 -5.65
CA ASP A 3 19.17 -24.86 -4.68
C ASP A 3 18.78 -23.37 -4.81
N ILE A 4 18.33 -22.78 -3.70
CA ILE A 4 17.90 -21.38 -3.68
C ILE A 4 19.13 -20.49 -3.92
N ASN A 5 19.16 -19.76 -5.03
CA ASN A 5 20.23 -18.80 -5.31
C ASN A 5 19.96 -17.47 -4.60
N PHE A 6 20.50 -17.34 -3.38
CA PHE A 6 20.35 -16.12 -2.58
C PHE A 6 21.03 -14.90 -3.20
N ASN A 7 22.09 -15.05 -4.00
CA ASN A 7 22.71 -13.89 -4.67
C ASN A 7 21.77 -13.28 -5.71
N GLN A 8 21.06 -14.11 -6.48
CA GLN A 8 20.04 -13.61 -7.40
C GLN A 8 18.86 -12.94 -6.66
N ARG A 9 18.41 -13.51 -5.53
CA ARG A 9 17.38 -12.90 -4.70
C ARG A 9 17.83 -11.58 -4.06
N LEU A 10 19.10 -11.45 -3.68
CA LEU A 10 19.68 -10.19 -3.19
C LEU A 10 19.66 -9.11 -4.27
N ASN A 11 20.05 -9.42 -5.50
CA ASN A 11 19.99 -8.47 -6.61
C ASN A 11 18.56 -7.99 -6.86
N ARG A 12 17.58 -8.91 -6.91
CA ARG A 12 16.16 -8.57 -7.04
C ARG A 12 15.65 -7.71 -5.88
N LEU A 13 16.07 -8.03 -4.66
CA LEU A 13 15.72 -7.27 -3.46
C LEU A 13 16.24 -5.83 -3.57
N GLU A 14 17.50 -5.65 -3.96
CA GLU A 14 18.11 -4.33 -4.14
C GLU A 14 17.42 -3.53 -5.25
N GLU A 15 17.23 -4.11 -6.43
CA GLU A 15 16.50 -3.49 -7.56
C GLU A 15 15.11 -3.01 -7.15
N ARG A 16 14.38 -3.86 -6.42
CA ARG A 16 13.03 -3.56 -5.94
C ARG A 16 13.03 -2.38 -4.96
N ARG A 17 13.99 -2.36 -4.04
CA ARG A 17 14.06 -1.35 -2.96
C ARG A 17 14.61 -0.01 -3.43
N LYS A 18 15.47 0.00 -4.45
CA LYS A 18 16.07 1.23 -5.00
C LYS A 18 15.37 1.76 -6.26
N GLY A 19 14.58 0.92 -6.94
CA GLY A 19 13.97 1.30 -8.21
C GLY A 19 15.03 1.54 -9.30
N SER A 20 16.08 0.71 -9.31
CA SER A 20 17.26 0.89 -10.17
C SER A 20 16.93 0.97 -11.66
N ASN A 21 15.86 0.30 -12.08
CA ASN A 21 15.41 0.26 -13.48
C ASN A 21 14.45 1.41 -13.87
N PHE A 22 14.15 2.33 -12.95
CA PHE A 22 13.22 3.43 -13.22
C PHE A 22 13.99 4.69 -13.62
N SER A 23 13.71 5.18 -14.84
CA SER A 23 14.13 6.48 -15.34
C SER A 23 13.00 7.48 -15.13
N TYR A 24 13.31 8.60 -14.50
CA TYR A 24 12.36 9.69 -14.31
C TYR A 24 12.43 10.63 -15.51
N SER A 25 11.29 10.92 -16.12
CA SER A 25 11.14 12.01 -17.08
C SER A 25 10.90 13.30 -16.32
N PHE A 26 11.76 14.28 -16.53
CA PHE A 26 11.72 15.58 -15.88
C PHE A 26 11.62 16.66 -16.95
N ASP A 27 10.71 17.62 -16.79
CA ASP A 27 10.40 18.63 -17.81
C ASP A 27 11.35 19.85 -17.76
N GLY A 28 12.55 19.66 -17.23
CA GLY A 28 13.67 20.61 -17.34
C GLY A 28 13.66 21.81 -16.38
N LEU A 29 12.81 21.81 -15.34
CA LEU A 29 12.82 22.85 -14.30
C LEU A 29 13.93 22.61 -13.26
N ASN A 30 14.38 23.67 -12.57
CA ASN A 30 15.44 23.58 -11.55
C ASN A 30 15.06 22.63 -10.39
N GLU A 31 13.81 22.63 -9.94
CA GLU A 31 13.31 21.73 -8.88
C GLU A 31 13.40 20.26 -9.30
N ASP A 32 13.06 19.94 -10.55
CA ASP A 32 13.16 18.59 -11.11
C ASP A 32 14.61 18.09 -11.14
N THR A 33 15.57 19.00 -11.38
CA THR A 33 17.00 18.68 -11.41
C THR A 33 17.55 18.36 -10.02
N VAL A 34 17.07 19.05 -8.99
CA VAL A 34 17.43 18.77 -7.59
C VAL A 34 16.86 17.42 -7.14
N LEU A 35 15.58 17.16 -7.43
CA LEU A 35 14.93 15.89 -7.10
C LEU A 35 15.59 14.71 -7.81
N LYS A 36 16.02 14.87 -9.06
CA LYS A 36 16.79 13.86 -9.79
C LYS A 36 18.07 13.49 -9.06
N ARG A 37 18.88 14.48 -8.68
CA ARG A 37 20.14 14.24 -7.94
C ARG A 37 19.90 13.57 -6.60
N GLU A 38 18.83 13.96 -5.90
CA GLU A 38 18.43 13.33 -4.64
C GLU A 38 18.09 11.85 -4.86
N LEU A 39 17.30 11.53 -5.88
CA LEU A 39 16.92 10.16 -6.23
C LEU A 39 18.12 9.31 -6.64
N ASP A 40 19.07 9.86 -7.39
CA ASP A 40 20.31 9.18 -7.76
C ASP A 40 21.16 8.89 -6.49
N THR A 41 21.27 9.86 -5.58
CA THR A 41 21.93 9.67 -4.27
C THR A 41 21.27 8.55 -3.45
N LEU A 42 19.93 8.48 -3.45
CA LEU A 42 19.20 7.42 -2.73
C LEU A 42 19.45 6.04 -3.34
N LYS A 43 19.60 5.93 -4.66
CA LYS A 43 19.95 4.68 -5.34
C LYS A 43 21.37 4.22 -4.98
N GLU A 44 22.29 5.15 -4.82
CA GLU A 44 23.68 4.84 -4.45
C GLU A 44 23.84 4.54 -2.95
N SER A 45 22.91 5.01 -2.10
CA SER A 45 22.98 4.80 -0.65
C SER A 45 23.02 3.32 -0.26
N MET A 46 23.86 3.00 0.72
CA MET A 46 23.97 1.66 1.30
C MET A 46 22.98 1.51 2.45
N GLU A 47 22.15 0.48 2.40
CA GLU A 47 21.23 0.11 3.45
C GLU A 47 21.89 -0.87 4.44
N SER A 48 21.49 -0.80 5.72
CA SER A 48 22.10 -1.58 6.80
C SER A 48 22.12 -3.10 6.59
N TRP A 49 21.14 -3.68 5.89
CA TRP A 49 21.12 -5.12 5.63
C TRP A 49 22.23 -5.57 4.68
N GLN A 50 22.75 -4.68 3.82
CA GLN A 50 23.75 -5.01 2.80
C GLN A 50 25.08 -5.44 3.42
N SER A 51 25.42 -4.91 4.60
CA SER A 51 26.66 -5.21 5.33
C SER A 51 26.43 -6.03 6.60
N ALA A 52 25.20 -6.47 6.88
CA ALA A 52 24.83 -7.09 8.16
C ALA A 52 25.40 -8.50 8.40
N SER A 53 25.86 -9.20 7.37
CA SER A 53 26.47 -10.53 7.47
C SER A 53 27.24 -10.88 6.19
N ASP A 54 28.24 -11.75 6.32
CA ASP A 54 28.94 -12.43 5.23
C ASP A 54 28.03 -13.40 4.45
N LYS A 55 27.03 -14.01 5.12
CA LYS A 55 26.12 -14.99 4.53
C LYS A 55 25.01 -14.33 3.70
N PRO A 56 24.88 -14.65 2.39
CA PRO A 56 23.85 -14.09 1.52
C PRO A 56 22.41 -14.33 2.01
N SER A 57 22.14 -15.51 2.58
CA SER A 57 20.81 -15.85 3.10
C SER A 57 20.39 -14.99 4.29
N VAL A 58 21.34 -14.65 5.18
CA VAL A 58 21.10 -13.77 6.33
C VAL A 58 20.86 -12.34 5.85
N ARG A 59 21.70 -11.81 4.95
CA ARG A 59 21.47 -10.49 4.34
C ARG A 59 20.10 -10.40 3.67
N TYR A 60 19.71 -11.44 2.92
CA TYR A 60 18.43 -11.47 2.25
C TYR A 60 17.26 -11.43 3.24
N ALA A 61 17.31 -12.27 4.28
CA ALA A 61 16.27 -12.27 5.32
C ALA A 61 16.14 -10.90 6.00
N LEU A 62 17.28 -10.29 6.38
CA LEU A 62 17.28 -8.97 7.03
C LEU A 62 16.74 -7.88 6.10
N GLY A 63 17.19 -7.83 4.85
CA GLY A 63 16.73 -6.83 3.88
C GLY A 63 15.27 -7.01 3.45
N ALA A 64 14.78 -8.25 3.40
CA ALA A 64 13.37 -8.57 3.16
C ALA A 64 12.45 -8.08 4.29
N MET A 65 12.96 -8.05 5.52
CA MET A 65 12.23 -7.56 6.70
C MET A 65 12.36 -6.05 6.92
N GLN A 66 13.44 -5.44 6.42
CA GLN A 66 13.75 -4.03 6.64
C GLN A 66 12.72 -3.12 5.96
N GLU A 67 12.40 -2.02 6.61
CA GLU A 67 11.62 -0.93 6.00
C GLU A 67 12.35 -0.37 4.80
N VAL A 68 11.63 -0.01 3.74
CA VAL A 68 12.19 0.75 2.62
C VAL A 68 12.73 2.09 3.17
N GLY A 69 13.84 2.57 2.60
CA GLY A 69 14.46 3.83 3.03
C GLY A 69 13.44 4.97 3.16
N LYS A 70 13.46 5.69 4.29
CA LYS A 70 12.43 6.67 4.70
C LYS A 70 12.06 7.66 3.59
N ARG A 71 13.06 8.16 2.86
CA ARG A 71 12.86 9.16 1.80
C ARG A 71 12.03 8.63 0.62
N TYR A 72 12.14 7.35 0.27
CA TYR A 72 11.28 6.74 -0.76
C TYR A 72 9.80 6.79 -0.36
N THR A 73 9.50 6.54 0.91
CA THR A 73 8.15 6.63 1.48
C THR A 73 7.65 8.07 1.45
N GLU A 74 8.49 9.04 1.86
CA GLU A 74 8.16 10.47 1.87
C GLU A 74 7.81 10.98 0.46
N ILE A 75 8.61 10.65 -0.55
CA ILE A 75 8.33 11.00 -1.96
C ILE A 75 6.97 10.45 -2.42
N SER A 76 6.62 9.24 -1.96
CA SER A 76 5.32 8.63 -2.28
C SER A 76 4.17 9.43 -1.66
N VAL A 77 4.30 9.83 -0.40
CA VAL A 77 3.32 10.70 0.29
C VAL A 77 3.24 12.08 -0.38
N GLU A 78 4.38 12.70 -0.71
CA GLU A 78 4.45 14.00 -1.39
C GLU A 78 3.78 13.96 -2.76
N THR A 79 3.99 12.89 -3.54
CA THR A 79 3.33 12.70 -4.84
C THR A 79 1.81 12.67 -4.69
N ALA A 80 1.29 11.92 -3.70
CA ALA A 80 -0.14 11.86 -3.45
C ALA A 80 -0.71 13.19 -2.95
N VAL A 81 0.03 13.92 -2.10
CA VAL A 81 -0.36 15.28 -1.68
C VAL A 81 -0.42 16.24 -2.87
N ARG A 82 0.48 16.10 -3.86
CA ARG A 82 0.46 16.89 -5.09
C ARG A 82 -0.83 16.65 -5.89
N VAL A 83 -1.20 15.38 -6.08
CA VAL A 83 -2.44 14.99 -6.76
C VAL A 83 -3.68 15.47 -5.99
N GLN A 84 -3.69 15.30 -4.67
CA GLN A 84 -4.74 15.81 -3.79
C GLN A 84 -4.95 17.31 -3.95
N LYS A 85 -3.87 18.12 -3.94
CA LYS A 85 -3.97 19.58 -4.08
C LYS A 85 -4.64 19.98 -5.39
N GLN A 86 -4.31 19.31 -6.49
CA GLN A 86 -4.94 19.55 -7.79
C GLN A 86 -6.42 19.17 -7.80
N LEU A 87 -6.77 18.01 -7.24
CA LEU A 87 -8.16 17.56 -7.19
C LEU A 87 -9.02 18.43 -6.28
N LYS A 88 -8.53 18.80 -5.10
CA LYS A 88 -9.34 19.48 -4.07
C LYS A 88 -9.93 20.80 -4.56
N SER A 89 -9.11 21.69 -5.12
CA SER A 89 -9.61 22.96 -5.65
C SER A 89 -10.49 22.73 -6.87
N ARG A 90 -10.06 21.91 -7.83
CA ARG A 90 -10.77 21.69 -9.09
C ARG A 90 -12.14 21.01 -8.92
N LEU A 91 -12.28 20.08 -7.98
CA LEU A 91 -13.56 19.43 -7.70
C LEU A 91 -14.54 20.40 -7.01
N MET A 92 -14.04 21.25 -6.11
CA MET A 92 -14.85 22.30 -5.51
C MET A 92 -15.26 23.35 -6.56
N ASP A 93 -14.30 23.94 -7.26
CA ASP A 93 -14.51 25.09 -8.14
C ASP A 93 -15.35 24.73 -9.38
N ASN A 94 -15.11 23.55 -9.98
CA ASN A 94 -15.73 23.16 -11.25
C ASN A 94 -16.95 22.24 -11.09
N HIS A 95 -17.10 21.58 -9.93
CA HIS A 95 -18.17 20.59 -9.72
C HIS A 95 -18.96 20.80 -8.42
N GLY A 96 -18.55 21.72 -7.54
CA GLY A 96 -19.20 21.95 -6.25
C GLY A 96 -19.07 20.78 -5.27
N ILE A 97 -18.12 19.86 -5.48
CA ILE A 97 -17.98 18.65 -4.67
C ILE A 97 -16.95 18.90 -3.57
N ASN A 98 -17.40 18.91 -2.32
CA ASN A 98 -16.51 18.95 -1.18
C ASN A 98 -15.87 17.58 -0.93
N THR A 99 -14.55 17.55 -0.88
CA THR A 99 -13.80 16.29 -0.81
C THR A 99 -12.77 16.25 0.30
N GLU A 100 -12.72 15.09 0.94
CA GLU A 100 -11.69 14.68 1.87
C GLU A 100 -10.75 13.66 1.23
N TYR A 101 -9.49 13.64 1.67
CA TYR A 101 -8.45 12.80 1.09
C TYR A 101 -7.77 11.98 2.17
N ARG A 102 -7.52 10.70 1.87
CA ARG A 102 -6.82 9.77 2.76
C ARG A 102 -5.94 8.81 1.97
N LEU A 103 -4.79 8.46 2.53
CA LEU A 103 -3.96 7.38 2.01
C LEU A 103 -4.43 6.04 2.59
N GLN A 104 -4.45 5.02 1.76
CA GLN A 104 -4.62 3.62 2.19
C GLN A 104 -3.49 2.73 1.65
N GLY A 105 -3.56 1.44 1.96
CA GLY A 105 -2.63 0.46 1.43
C GLY A 105 -1.31 0.40 2.18
N SER A 106 -0.28 -0.09 1.48
CA SER A 106 0.96 -0.52 2.14
C SER A 106 1.96 0.59 2.46
N VAL A 107 1.83 1.76 1.81
CA VAL A 107 2.65 2.95 2.06
C VAL A 107 2.34 3.54 3.45
N PRO A 108 1.10 3.95 3.78
CA PRO A 108 0.79 4.48 5.11
C PRO A 108 0.98 3.45 6.24
N LEU A 109 0.89 2.15 5.93
CA LEU A 109 1.19 1.07 6.89
C LEU A 109 2.69 0.76 7.00
N ASN A 110 3.55 1.33 6.15
CA ASN A 110 4.98 1.06 6.06
C ASN A 110 5.33 -0.45 5.91
N VAL A 111 4.54 -1.16 5.10
CA VAL A 111 4.77 -2.59 4.75
C VAL A 111 4.94 -2.78 3.24
N HIS A 112 5.16 -1.69 2.51
CA HIS A 112 5.59 -1.74 1.13
C HIS A 112 7.03 -2.25 1.04
N ILE A 113 7.38 -2.86 -0.10
CA ILE A 113 8.68 -3.52 -0.30
C ILE A 113 9.44 -2.96 -1.51
N LYS A 114 8.86 -1.96 -2.20
CA LYS A 114 9.45 -1.29 -3.35
C LYS A 114 9.83 0.14 -2.98
N GLY A 115 10.98 0.64 -3.42
CA GLY A 115 11.33 2.06 -3.28
C GLY A 115 10.34 2.95 -4.02
N ILE A 116 10.00 2.55 -5.24
CA ILE A 116 9.00 3.19 -6.07
C ILE A 116 7.70 2.40 -5.89
N SER A 117 6.99 2.72 -4.80
CA SER A 117 5.70 2.11 -4.50
C SER A 117 4.56 2.99 -4.96
N ASP A 118 3.56 2.35 -5.59
CA ASP A 118 2.31 2.98 -5.96
C ASP A 118 1.55 3.43 -4.71
N VAL A 119 0.76 4.49 -4.84
CA VAL A 119 0.03 5.09 -3.72
C VAL A 119 -1.46 5.08 -3.98
N ASP A 120 -2.21 4.51 -3.03
CA ASP A 120 -3.67 4.51 -3.05
C ASP A 120 -4.22 5.78 -2.37
N LEU A 121 -4.74 6.71 -3.17
CA LEU A 121 -5.33 7.97 -2.71
C LEU A 121 -6.86 7.88 -2.75
N LEU A 122 -7.50 7.77 -1.59
CA LEU A 122 -8.95 7.89 -1.47
C LEU A 122 -9.37 9.35 -1.68
N VAL A 123 -10.36 9.55 -2.55
CA VAL A 123 -11.08 10.81 -2.72
C VAL A 123 -12.49 10.56 -2.21
N ILE A 124 -12.84 11.23 -1.12
CA ILE A 124 -14.03 10.94 -0.34
C ILE A 124 -14.97 12.14 -0.46
N ASP A 125 -16.14 11.95 -1.05
CA ASP A 125 -17.20 12.96 -1.02
C ASP A 125 -17.71 13.12 0.42
N GLU A 126 -17.57 14.32 0.98
CA GLU A 126 -18.01 14.61 2.35
C GLU A 126 -19.52 14.84 2.46
N SER A 127 -20.16 15.23 1.36
CA SER A 127 -21.58 15.51 1.31
C SER A 127 -22.42 14.23 1.20
N HIS A 128 -21.81 13.14 0.72
CA HIS A 128 -22.45 11.83 0.59
C HIS A 128 -21.90 10.87 1.66
N TYR A 129 -22.77 10.29 2.48
CA TYR A 129 -22.36 9.24 3.42
C TYR A 129 -23.50 8.26 3.72
N ARG A 130 -23.13 7.10 4.27
CA ARG A 130 -24.06 6.04 4.65
C ARG A 130 -23.85 5.55 6.08
N SER A 131 -24.91 5.11 6.72
CA SER A 131 -24.79 4.10 7.79
C SER A 131 -24.55 2.76 7.13
N GLU A 132 -23.80 1.87 7.78
CA GLU A 132 -23.52 0.52 7.26
C GLU A 132 -24.79 -0.25 6.84
N HIS A 133 -25.87 -0.14 7.62
CA HIS A 133 -27.18 -0.75 7.32
C HIS A 133 -27.87 -0.27 6.03
N TYR A 134 -27.47 0.87 5.44
CA TYR A 134 -28.10 1.41 4.23
C TYR A 134 -27.31 1.14 2.94
N LEU A 135 -26.17 0.47 3.02
CA LEU A 135 -25.32 0.21 1.85
C LEU A 135 -26.02 -0.63 0.78
N GLU A 136 -26.85 -1.58 1.18
CA GLU A 136 -27.57 -2.42 0.21
C GLU A 136 -28.80 -1.72 -0.36
N THR A 137 -29.59 -1.08 0.51
CA THR A 137 -30.85 -0.43 0.16
C THR A 137 -30.65 0.81 -0.71
N LEU A 138 -29.54 1.53 -0.52
CA LEU A 138 -29.21 2.75 -1.27
C LEU A 138 -28.08 2.55 -2.30
N ARG A 139 -27.70 1.30 -2.60
CA ARG A 139 -26.59 0.96 -3.50
C ARG A 139 -26.68 1.66 -4.85
N SER A 140 -27.87 1.72 -5.45
CA SER A 140 -28.07 2.36 -6.76
C SER A 140 -27.76 3.86 -6.74
N GLN A 141 -28.08 4.54 -5.63
CA GLN A 141 -27.72 5.94 -5.42
C GLN A 141 -26.21 6.08 -5.22
N ASP A 142 -25.59 5.18 -4.44
CA ASP A 142 -24.15 5.21 -4.19
C ASP A 142 -23.35 4.98 -5.48
N ILE A 143 -23.78 4.04 -6.33
CA ILE A 143 -23.21 3.84 -7.67
C ILE A 143 -23.28 5.15 -8.46
N THR A 144 -24.43 5.83 -8.45
CA THR A 144 -24.65 7.06 -9.20
C THR A 144 -23.71 8.18 -8.72
N GLU A 145 -23.66 8.44 -7.40
CA GLU A 145 -22.84 9.52 -6.84
C GLU A 145 -21.34 9.24 -6.96
N ILE A 146 -20.88 8.02 -6.67
CA ILE A 146 -19.45 7.67 -6.84
C ILE A 146 -19.06 7.70 -8.33
N SER A 147 -19.96 7.33 -9.25
CA SER A 147 -19.69 7.43 -10.71
C SER A 147 -19.53 8.88 -11.16
N LYS A 148 -20.36 9.80 -10.64
CA LYS A 148 -20.20 11.25 -10.89
C LYS A 148 -18.87 11.75 -10.36
N LEU A 149 -18.51 11.42 -9.12
CA LEU A 149 -17.22 11.77 -8.53
C LEU A 149 -16.06 11.23 -9.37
N ARG A 150 -16.12 9.98 -9.81
CA ARG A 150 -15.11 9.35 -10.66
C ARG A 150 -14.97 10.09 -11.99
N ALA A 151 -16.07 10.42 -12.66
CA ALA A 151 -16.04 11.17 -13.90
C ALA A 151 -15.42 12.57 -13.71
N ALA A 152 -15.80 13.28 -12.65
CA ALA A 152 -15.22 14.57 -12.30
C ALA A 152 -13.71 14.47 -12.06
N CYS A 153 -13.26 13.52 -11.22
CA CYS A 153 -11.85 13.25 -11.00
C CYS A 153 -11.10 13.01 -12.32
N HIS A 154 -11.61 12.14 -13.18
CA HIS A 154 -10.95 11.81 -14.46
C HIS A 154 -10.76 13.04 -15.36
N ILE A 155 -11.80 13.89 -15.49
CA ILE A 155 -11.72 15.13 -16.28
C ILE A 155 -10.69 16.09 -15.66
N GLN A 156 -10.75 16.31 -14.36
CA GLN A 156 -9.87 17.28 -13.69
C GLN A 156 -8.41 16.81 -13.67
N LEU A 157 -8.15 15.52 -13.53
CA LEU A 157 -6.80 14.96 -13.58
C LEU A 157 -6.17 15.08 -14.96
N LYS A 158 -6.93 14.83 -16.03
CA LYS A 158 -6.45 15.05 -17.42
C LYS A 158 -6.11 16.51 -17.69
N SER A 159 -6.93 17.43 -17.17
CA SER A 159 -6.65 18.86 -17.29
C SER A 159 -5.43 19.30 -16.46
N ALA A 160 -5.28 18.77 -15.25
CA ALA A 160 -4.20 19.14 -14.34
C ALA A 160 -2.83 18.56 -14.73
N TYR A 161 -2.82 17.40 -15.39
CA TYR A 161 -1.60 16.68 -15.74
C TYR A 161 -1.57 16.23 -17.21
N PRO A 162 -1.35 17.14 -18.17
CA PRO A 162 -1.38 16.82 -19.61
C PRO A 162 -0.32 15.78 -20.04
N ALA A 163 0.82 15.72 -19.36
CA ALA A 163 1.91 14.78 -19.64
C ALA A 163 1.78 13.43 -18.90
N VAL A 164 0.77 13.26 -18.05
CA VAL A 164 0.54 12.03 -17.27
C VAL A 164 -0.45 11.15 -18.01
N THR A 165 -0.17 9.84 -18.05
CA THR A 165 -1.16 8.86 -18.50
C THR A 165 -2.22 8.72 -17.41
N VAL A 166 -3.44 9.17 -17.70
CA VAL A 166 -4.60 9.04 -16.81
C VAL A 166 -5.51 7.92 -17.32
N ASP A 167 -5.34 6.72 -16.76
CA ASP A 167 -6.07 5.51 -17.12
C ASP A 167 -7.32 5.33 -16.23
N ASN A 168 -8.49 5.33 -16.85
CA ASN A 168 -9.79 5.16 -16.19
C ASN A 168 -10.42 3.78 -16.43
N THR A 169 -9.70 2.83 -17.04
CA THR A 169 -10.20 1.49 -17.39
C THR A 169 -10.24 0.49 -16.23
N GLY A 170 -9.51 0.81 -15.14
CA GLY A 170 -9.52 0.05 -13.89
C GLY A 170 -10.92 0.02 -13.25
N ALA A 171 -11.25 -1.10 -12.60
CA ALA A 171 -12.56 -1.29 -11.98
C ALA A 171 -12.82 -0.30 -10.81
N LYS A 172 -11.80 -0.02 -10.00
CA LYS A 172 -11.98 0.63 -8.70
C LYS A 172 -11.26 1.97 -8.56
N CYS A 173 -10.23 2.22 -9.38
CA CYS A 173 -9.39 3.41 -9.31
C CYS A 173 -9.17 4.03 -10.70
N ILE A 174 -8.80 5.31 -10.72
CA ILE A 174 -8.20 5.99 -11.86
C ILE A 174 -6.69 5.96 -11.62
N LYS A 175 -5.94 5.38 -12.54
CA LYS A 175 -4.49 5.18 -12.40
C LYS A 175 -3.73 6.29 -13.12
N LEU A 176 -2.81 6.94 -12.41
CA LEU A 176 -1.93 7.97 -12.95
C LEU A 176 -0.50 7.44 -13.05
N VAL A 177 0.10 7.53 -14.24
CA VAL A 177 1.47 7.04 -14.49
C VAL A 177 2.24 8.03 -15.37
N GLY A 178 3.51 8.23 -15.04
CA GLY A 178 4.45 9.00 -15.86
C GLY A 178 4.33 10.51 -15.69
N GLY A 179 4.75 11.24 -16.72
CA GLY A 179 4.94 12.70 -16.65
C GLY A 179 5.88 13.07 -15.50
N SER A 180 5.56 14.16 -14.81
CA SER A 180 6.32 14.65 -13.65
C SER A 180 5.94 13.99 -12.32
N LEU A 181 5.14 12.91 -12.31
CA LEU A 181 4.81 12.17 -11.09
C LEU A 181 5.93 11.19 -10.74
N GLN A 182 6.42 11.26 -9.50
CA GLN A 182 7.49 10.39 -9.02
C GLN A 182 7.00 8.98 -8.69
N ARG A 183 5.70 8.79 -8.49
CA ARG A 183 5.05 7.51 -8.21
C ARG A 183 3.79 7.37 -9.03
N GLU A 184 3.42 6.12 -9.30
CA GLU A 184 2.07 5.81 -9.74
C GLU A 184 1.09 6.13 -8.61
N VAL A 185 -0.06 6.71 -8.96
CA VAL A 185 -1.11 7.04 -8.00
C VAL A 185 -2.42 6.42 -8.45
N ASP A 186 -2.99 5.58 -7.60
CA ASP A 186 -4.34 5.03 -7.78
C ASP A 186 -5.32 5.92 -7.02
N VAL A 187 -6.06 6.74 -7.77
CA VAL A 187 -7.12 7.61 -7.23
C VAL A 187 -8.39 6.80 -7.09
N VAL A 188 -8.92 6.71 -5.88
CA VAL A 188 -10.08 5.87 -5.52
C VAL A 188 -11.26 6.76 -5.09
N PRO A 189 -12.19 7.09 -6.00
CA PRO A 189 -13.44 7.76 -5.66
C PRO A 189 -14.28 6.94 -4.69
N SER A 190 -14.79 7.58 -3.65
CA SER A 190 -15.46 6.91 -2.54
C SER A 190 -16.33 7.87 -1.73
N HIS A 191 -17.07 7.32 -0.76
CA HIS A 191 -17.76 8.11 0.25
C HIS A 191 -17.65 7.44 1.63
N TRP A 192 -17.91 8.19 2.69
CA TRP A 192 -17.83 7.69 4.05
C TRP A 192 -18.95 6.69 4.39
N VAL A 193 -18.59 5.68 5.18
CA VAL A 193 -19.52 4.73 5.82
C VAL A 193 -19.35 4.82 7.34
N ARG A 194 -20.43 5.17 8.03
CA ARG A 194 -20.53 5.18 9.49
C ARG A 194 -20.90 3.77 9.95
N THR A 195 -19.88 2.98 10.26
CA THR A 195 -20.03 1.63 10.80
C THR A 195 -20.70 1.62 12.17
N ASP A 196 -21.25 0.49 12.57
CA ASP A 196 -21.85 0.34 13.89
C ASP A 196 -20.83 0.64 15.00
N LYS A 197 -19.60 0.16 14.83
CA LYS A 197 -18.51 0.43 15.77
C LYS A 197 -18.12 1.90 15.81
N TYR A 198 -18.05 2.58 14.66
CA TYR A 198 -17.85 4.03 14.64
C TYR A 198 -18.97 4.76 15.37
N GLN A 199 -20.22 4.32 15.21
CA GLN A 199 -21.36 4.94 15.88
C GLN A 199 -21.27 4.81 17.39
N GLN A 200 -20.78 3.68 17.89
CA GLN A 200 -20.58 3.38 19.32
C GLN A 200 -19.34 4.09 19.91
N GLU A 201 -18.18 3.96 19.27
CA GLU A 201 -16.89 4.33 19.86
C GLU A 201 -16.37 5.71 19.38
N LYS A 202 -16.95 6.25 18.29
CA LYS A 202 -16.56 7.50 17.63
C LYS A 202 -15.07 7.58 17.26
N LYS A 203 -14.43 6.43 17.04
CA LYS A 203 -13.02 6.36 16.65
C LYS A 203 -12.90 6.50 15.13
N ALA A 204 -12.12 7.48 14.67
CA ALA A 204 -11.97 7.75 13.24
C ALA A 204 -11.50 6.54 12.42
N TYR A 205 -10.70 5.64 13.00
CA TYR A 205 -10.26 4.42 12.32
C TYR A 205 -11.37 3.39 12.10
N ASP A 206 -12.52 3.51 12.75
CA ASP A 206 -13.68 2.64 12.51
C ASP A 206 -14.60 3.14 11.40
N LEU A 207 -14.33 4.30 10.81
CA LEU A 207 -15.00 4.72 9.58
C LEU A 207 -14.63 3.78 8.43
N GLY A 208 -15.66 3.35 7.71
CA GLY A 208 -15.50 2.65 6.45
C GLY A 208 -15.52 3.59 5.26
N VAL A 209 -15.10 3.08 4.11
CA VAL A 209 -15.27 3.75 2.82
C VAL A 209 -16.04 2.82 1.90
N ASN A 210 -16.97 3.37 1.13
CA ASN A 210 -17.66 2.64 0.08
C ASN A 210 -17.03 3.02 -1.26
N ILE A 211 -16.56 2.04 -2.01
CA ILE A 211 -15.89 2.24 -3.31
C ILE A 211 -16.73 1.63 -4.43
N LEU A 212 -16.69 2.23 -5.62
CA LEU A 212 -17.33 1.68 -6.81
C LEU A 212 -16.47 0.56 -7.40
N ASP A 213 -17.11 -0.53 -7.81
CA ASP A 213 -16.60 -1.41 -8.86
C ASP A 213 -17.34 -1.03 -10.16
N SER A 214 -16.61 -0.50 -11.14
CA SER A 214 -17.20 -0.03 -12.41
C SER A 214 -17.40 -1.16 -13.42
N LYS A 215 -16.72 -2.30 -13.23
CA LYS A 215 -16.85 -3.48 -14.11
C LYS A 215 -18.02 -4.35 -13.71
N THR A 216 -18.21 -4.50 -12.41
CA THR A 216 -19.41 -5.08 -11.82
C THR A 216 -20.15 -3.94 -11.14
N PRO A 217 -21.26 -3.41 -11.69
CA PRO A 217 -21.89 -2.18 -11.20
C PRO A 217 -22.46 -2.35 -9.80
N THR A 218 -21.57 -2.28 -8.81
CA THR A 218 -21.81 -2.50 -7.39
C THR A 218 -20.85 -1.62 -6.59
N THR A 219 -21.12 -1.48 -5.30
CA THR A 219 -20.18 -0.87 -4.37
C THR A 219 -19.63 -1.91 -3.39
N LEU A 220 -18.44 -1.63 -2.86
CA LEU A 220 -17.75 -2.46 -1.89
C LEU A 220 -17.37 -1.61 -0.69
N MET A 221 -17.83 -2.00 0.49
CA MET A 221 -17.41 -1.37 1.73
C MET A 221 -16.05 -1.96 2.17
N ASN A 222 -15.12 -1.08 2.51
CA ASN A 222 -13.82 -1.42 3.07
C ASN A 222 -13.58 -0.71 4.40
N LEU A 223 -12.67 -1.26 5.21
CA LEU A 223 -12.21 -0.70 6.49
C LEU A 223 -10.69 -0.44 6.51
N PRO A 224 -10.15 0.37 5.56
CA PRO A 224 -8.71 0.53 5.40
C PRO A 224 -8.04 1.12 6.65
N PHE A 225 -8.70 2.08 7.31
CA PHE A 225 -8.15 2.75 8.48
C PHE A 225 -8.12 1.84 9.71
N ARG A 226 -9.14 0.98 9.87
CA ARG A 226 -9.15 -0.05 10.91
C ARG A 226 -8.05 -1.06 10.70
N HIS A 227 -7.87 -1.53 9.45
CA HIS A 227 -6.79 -2.45 9.10
C HIS A 227 -5.42 -1.86 9.46
N ILE A 228 -5.15 -0.62 9.05
CA ILE A 228 -3.92 0.09 9.38
C ILE A 228 -3.77 0.19 10.90
N TYR A 229 -4.78 0.69 11.61
CA TYR A 229 -4.76 0.88 13.06
C TYR A 229 -4.47 -0.41 13.84
N LEU A 230 -5.13 -1.51 13.48
CA LEU A 230 -4.97 -2.81 14.14
C LEU A 230 -3.55 -3.35 13.96
N ILE A 231 -3.01 -3.31 12.75
CA ILE A 231 -1.65 -3.76 12.47
C ILE A 231 -0.65 -2.84 13.17
N ASP A 232 -0.81 -1.52 13.09
CA ASP A 232 0.11 -0.55 13.71
C ASP A 232 0.19 -0.72 15.22
N THR A 233 -0.96 -0.80 15.87
CA THR A 233 -1.07 -0.89 17.33
C THR A 233 -0.49 -2.22 17.81
N ARG A 234 -0.87 -3.34 17.19
CA ARG A 234 -0.32 -4.66 17.53
C ARG A 234 1.18 -4.72 17.28
N CYS A 235 1.62 -4.20 16.13
CA CYS A 235 3.04 -4.21 15.77
C CYS A 235 3.88 -3.42 16.78
N ARG A 236 3.45 -2.20 17.10
CA ARG A 236 4.16 -1.28 17.98
C ARG A 236 4.21 -1.79 19.42
N TYR A 237 3.07 -2.19 19.97
CA TYR A 237 2.95 -2.44 21.41
C TYR A 237 3.09 -3.92 21.81
N LEU A 238 2.79 -4.87 20.91
CA LEU A 238 2.80 -6.29 21.26
C LEU A 238 3.96 -7.07 20.64
N THR A 239 4.52 -6.59 19.52
CA THR A 239 5.60 -7.30 18.80
C THR A 239 6.88 -6.49 18.59
N GLU A 240 6.95 -5.25 19.08
CA GLU A 240 8.13 -4.38 18.94
C GLU A 240 8.68 -4.30 17.50
N GLY A 241 7.77 -4.19 16.51
CA GLY A 241 8.14 -4.15 15.09
C GLY A 241 8.13 -5.50 14.37
N GLY A 242 8.10 -6.63 15.10
CA GLY A 242 8.16 -7.99 14.55
C GLY A 242 7.06 -8.30 13.53
N LEU A 243 5.83 -7.82 13.76
CA LEU A 243 4.70 -8.04 12.85
C LEU A 243 4.91 -7.39 11.48
N LYS A 244 5.31 -6.12 11.41
CA LYS A 244 5.55 -5.48 10.10
C LYS A 244 6.78 -6.07 9.39
N LYS A 245 7.79 -6.50 10.15
CA LYS A 245 8.95 -7.24 9.60
C LYS A 245 8.50 -8.53 8.92
N SER A 246 7.65 -9.33 9.55
CA SER A 246 7.14 -10.58 8.95
C SER A 246 6.26 -10.33 7.73
N ILE A 247 5.43 -9.29 7.73
CA ILE A 247 4.61 -8.91 6.56
C ILE A 247 5.52 -8.57 5.37
N ARG A 248 6.57 -7.76 5.56
CA ARG A 248 7.52 -7.40 4.48
C ARG A 248 8.31 -8.63 4.00
N LEU A 249 8.71 -9.51 4.92
CA LEU A 249 9.35 -10.78 4.57
C LEU A 249 8.48 -11.62 3.65
N CYS A 250 7.22 -11.86 4.03
CA CYS A 250 6.27 -12.65 3.24
C CYS A 250 5.99 -12.02 1.88
N LYS A 251 5.82 -10.68 1.82
CA LYS A 251 5.62 -9.96 0.55
C LYS A 251 6.84 -10.09 -0.37
N THR A 252 8.05 -10.00 0.19
CA THR A 252 9.30 -10.16 -0.56
C THR A 252 9.45 -11.58 -1.11
N LEU A 253 9.23 -12.59 -0.25
CA LEU A 253 9.25 -13.99 -0.65
C LEU A 253 8.21 -14.28 -1.75
N LYS A 254 6.98 -13.77 -1.60
CA LYS A 254 5.94 -13.88 -2.64
C LYS A 254 6.43 -13.31 -3.98
N ALA A 255 7.02 -12.11 -3.97
CA ALA A 255 7.49 -11.47 -5.19
C ALA A 255 8.61 -12.27 -5.88
N ASP A 256 9.55 -12.81 -5.11
CA ASP A 256 10.63 -13.63 -5.64
C ASP A 256 10.12 -14.99 -6.16
N LEU A 257 9.23 -15.66 -5.42
CA LEU A 257 8.62 -16.93 -5.85
C LEU A 257 7.80 -16.77 -7.15
N ILE A 258 7.07 -15.66 -7.31
CA ILE A 258 6.37 -15.36 -8.57
C ILE A 258 7.36 -15.19 -9.72
N THR A 259 8.46 -14.47 -9.48
CA THR A 259 9.52 -14.29 -10.48
C THR A 259 10.18 -15.63 -10.85
N GLU A 260 10.25 -16.55 -9.90
CA GLU A 260 10.78 -17.91 -10.05
C GLU A 260 9.75 -18.90 -10.64
N GLY A 261 8.57 -18.44 -11.05
CA GLY A 261 7.56 -19.23 -11.75
C GLY A 261 6.45 -19.83 -10.88
N SER A 262 6.44 -19.55 -9.57
CA SER A 262 5.36 -19.99 -8.67
C SER A 262 4.09 -19.14 -8.86
N LYS A 263 2.92 -19.76 -8.74
CA LYS A 263 1.63 -19.05 -8.70
C LYS A 263 1.17 -18.89 -7.26
N ILE A 264 1.13 -17.66 -6.76
CA ILE A 264 0.71 -17.35 -5.38
C ILE A 264 -0.42 -16.31 -5.40
N HIS A 265 -1.60 -16.73 -4.95
CA HIS A 265 -2.83 -15.93 -4.97
C HIS A 265 -3.14 -15.26 -3.61
N LEU A 266 -2.12 -14.83 -2.87
CA LEU A 266 -2.29 -14.08 -1.61
C LEU A 266 -2.07 -12.59 -1.82
N SER A 267 -3.05 -11.74 -1.58
CA SER A 267 -2.92 -10.28 -1.64
C SER A 267 -2.05 -9.72 -0.50
N SER A 268 -1.71 -8.43 -0.55
CA SER A 268 -1.04 -7.77 0.57
C SER A 268 -1.91 -7.76 1.83
N PHE A 269 -3.22 -7.65 1.66
CA PHE A 269 -4.19 -7.73 2.76
C PHE A 269 -4.16 -9.14 3.37
N ASP A 270 -4.20 -10.20 2.55
CA ASP A 270 -4.17 -11.59 3.04
C ASP A 270 -2.90 -11.87 3.82
N ILE A 271 -1.74 -11.46 3.30
CA ILE A 271 -0.45 -11.61 4.00
C ILE A 271 -0.48 -10.89 5.36
N ALA A 272 -0.97 -9.65 5.39
CA ALA A 272 -1.06 -8.88 6.63
C ALA A 272 -2.03 -9.53 7.64
N SER A 273 -3.18 -9.99 7.17
CA SER A 273 -4.20 -10.68 7.97
C SER A 273 -3.71 -12.03 8.49
N ILE A 274 -2.98 -12.81 7.69
CA ILE A 274 -2.33 -14.05 8.14
C ILE A 274 -1.35 -13.71 9.26
N MET A 275 -0.37 -12.84 8.99
CA MET A 275 0.67 -12.55 9.99
C MET A 275 0.14 -11.84 11.24
N TYR A 276 -1.00 -11.14 11.15
CA TYR A 276 -1.69 -10.55 12.29
C TYR A 276 -2.05 -11.60 13.36
N HIS A 277 -2.28 -12.86 12.95
CA HIS A 277 -2.63 -13.98 13.82
C HIS A 277 -1.45 -14.87 14.23
N ALA A 278 -0.22 -14.53 13.83
CA ALA A 278 0.98 -15.23 14.27
C ALA A 278 1.25 -15.02 15.77
N ASN A 279 2.11 -15.85 16.36
CA ASN A 279 2.39 -15.80 17.80
C ASN A 279 3.15 -14.49 18.14
N LEU A 280 2.53 -13.69 19.02
CA LEU A 280 3.01 -12.35 19.35
C LEU A 280 4.37 -12.38 20.07
N ASP A 281 4.55 -13.28 21.04
CA ASP A 281 5.79 -13.38 21.82
C ASP A 281 6.97 -13.81 20.95
N ASN A 282 6.74 -14.71 20.00
CA ASN A 282 7.76 -15.14 19.07
C ASN A 282 8.12 -14.04 18.06
N LEU A 283 7.14 -13.29 17.55
CA LEU A 283 7.42 -12.10 16.72
C LEU A 283 8.17 -11.02 17.53
N LYS A 284 7.83 -10.84 18.81
CA LYS A 284 8.47 -9.88 19.71
C LYS A 284 9.95 -10.14 19.89
N LYS A 285 10.38 -11.42 19.97
CA LYS A 285 11.82 -11.80 20.02
C LYS A 285 12.64 -11.20 18.87
N GLY A 286 11.98 -10.83 17.76
CA GLY A 286 12.55 -10.13 16.62
C GLY A 286 13.11 -8.73 16.87
N SER A 287 12.85 -8.12 18.04
CA SER A 287 13.48 -6.85 18.45
C SER A 287 14.95 -7.05 18.86
N HIS A 288 15.26 -8.19 19.49
CA HIS A 288 16.63 -8.54 19.91
C HIS A 288 17.33 -9.51 18.96
N TYR A 289 16.57 -10.45 18.38
CA TYR A 289 17.07 -11.48 17.48
C TYR A 289 16.31 -11.37 16.15
N PRO A 290 16.75 -10.55 15.19
CA PRO A 290 15.98 -10.28 13.97
C PRO A 290 15.53 -11.55 13.21
N LEU A 291 16.36 -12.60 13.21
CA LEU A 291 16.03 -13.87 12.55
C LEU A 291 14.94 -14.69 13.27
N ALA A 292 14.59 -14.37 14.52
CA ALA A 292 13.45 -14.99 15.21
C ALA A 292 12.12 -14.71 14.48
N VAL A 293 12.02 -13.59 13.76
CA VAL A 293 10.86 -13.29 12.91
C VAL A 293 10.74 -14.31 11.77
N VAL A 294 11.86 -14.74 11.18
CA VAL A 294 11.87 -15.78 10.13
C VAL A 294 11.38 -17.10 10.70
N LEU A 295 11.89 -17.48 11.88
CA LEU A 295 11.49 -18.72 12.56
C LEU A 295 10.01 -18.74 12.90
N GLU A 296 9.47 -17.64 13.44
CA GLU A 296 8.04 -17.55 13.74
C GLU A 296 7.19 -17.56 12.47
N THR A 297 7.63 -16.86 11.43
CA THR A 297 6.94 -16.85 10.13
C THR A 297 6.84 -18.27 9.59
N GLN A 298 7.96 -18.99 9.52
CA GLN A 298 7.97 -20.39 9.07
C GLN A 298 7.08 -21.27 9.95
N ARG A 299 7.27 -21.24 11.28
CA ARG A 299 6.46 -22.03 12.23
C ARG A 299 4.97 -21.79 12.04
N PHE A 300 4.56 -20.54 11.81
CA PHE A 300 3.16 -20.20 11.64
C PHE A 300 2.59 -20.67 10.30
N PHE A 301 3.34 -20.54 9.20
CA PHE A 301 2.94 -21.12 7.91
C PHE A 301 2.87 -22.65 7.97
N ASP A 302 3.83 -23.33 8.61
CA ASP A 302 3.81 -24.77 8.82
C ASP A 302 2.59 -25.18 9.65
N TYR A 303 2.26 -24.41 10.69
CA TYR A 303 1.05 -24.62 11.48
C TYR A 303 -0.22 -24.53 10.62
N LEU A 304 -0.37 -23.48 9.80
CA LEU A 304 -1.53 -23.30 8.92
C LEU A 304 -1.61 -24.39 7.84
N TYR A 305 -0.48 -24.78 7.26
CA TYR A 305 -0.43 -25.84 6.25
C TYR A 305 -0.93 -27.18 6.79
N ASN A 306 -0.55 -27.51 8.02
CA ASN A 306 -0.93 -28.78 8.67
C ASN A 306 -2.31 -28.75 9.36
N ASN A 307 -3.00 -27.60 9.39
CA ASN A 307 -4.29 -27.45 10.07
C ASN A 307 -5.33 -26.78 9.16
N SER A 308 -6.02 -27.58 8.33
CA SER A 308 -7.01 -27.09 7.35
C SER A 308 -8.10 -26.19 7.96
N PHE A 309 -8.63 -26.55 9.13
CA PHE A 309 -9.64 -25.75 9.83
C PHE A 309 -9.18 -24.32 10.16
N ARG A 310 -7.87 -24.12 10.40
CA ARG A 310 -7.30 -22.80 10.72
C ARG A 310 -6.89 -22.00 9.50
N ARG A 311 -6.70 -22.66 8.35
CA ARG A 311 -6.35 -22.03 7.08
C ARG A 311 -7.56 -21.35 6.43
N ASP A 312 -8.74 -21.92 6.63
CA ASP A 312 -9.97 -21.52 5.94
C ASP A 312 -10.83 -20.53 6.78
N LEU A 313 -10.29 -20.03 7.91
CA LEU A 313 -10.85 -18.97 8.77
C LEU A 313 -10.24 -17.61 8.46
#